data_AF-A0A7V3PL52-F1
#
_entry.id   AF-A0A7V3PL52-F1
#
_cell.length_a   1.000
_cell.length_b   1.000
_cell.length_c   1.000
_cell.angle_alpha   90.00
_cell.angle_beta   90.00
_cell.angle_gamma   90.00
#
_symmetry.space_group_name_H-M   'P 1'
#
loop_
_entity.id
_entity.type
_entity.pdbx_description
1 polymer ?
#
loop_
_entity_poly.entity_id
_entity_poly.type
_entity_poly.pdbx_seq_one_letter_code
_entity_poly.pdbx_strand_id
1 'polypeptide(L)'
;MISRREFLKLAGLSTVAFTTGIKIGEFVRKSNPANIYLTAFLPENDFYLNFVIQKFIDKVESIERNEKITQDFRKIRFTKNLNLKDFESTKVKKIVSDKSIIYFSSDCIISIQNLDGNFNSDIFLRDNENSIYHPEKISDLFFIRDEIRNQPARIKLICEYRKDNFLNKLIPEEKNVIVEVENEIVEKLPMNKNYKNVSVAGANGKVQFSIENQRISVINSSCRNKLCIHSGPIENINQNIVCAPNKLIIRIDNA
;
A
#
# COMPACT_ATOMS: atom_id res chain seq x y z
N MET A 1 1.69 31.39 -5.96
CA MET A 1 1.13 32.57 -5.27
C MET A 1 -0.35 32.61 -5.57
N ILE A 2 -1.22 32.44 -4.56
CA ILE A 2 -2.67 32.46 -4.75
C ILE A 2 -3.10 33.87 -5.14
N SER A 3 -3.98 33.98 -6.12
CA SER A 3 -4.50 35.28 -6.54
C SER A 3 -5.34 35.90 -5.42
N ARG A 4 -5.28 37.22 -5.25
CA ARG A 4 -6.04 37.96 -4.23
C ARG A 4 -7.55 37.67 -4.30
N ARG A 5 -8.07 37.33 -5.48
CA ARG A 5 -9.46 36.93 -5.73
C ARG A 5 -9.80 35.54 -5.20
N GLU A 6 -8.88 34.57 -5.30
CA GLU A 6 -9.06 33.23 -4.74
C GLU A 6 -8.95 33.22 -3.21
N PHE A 7 -8.05 34.03 -2.66
CA PHE A 7 -7.94 34.21 -1.20
C PHE A 7 -9.25 34.74 -0.59
N LEU A 8 -9.89 35.72 -1.23
CA LEU A 8 -11.16 36.28 -0.77
C LEU A 8 -12.32 35.27 -0.84
N LYS A 9 -12.33 34.36 -1.83
CA LYS A 9 -13.32 33.28 -1.90
C LYS A 9 -13.13 32.26 -0.78
N LEU A 10 -11.86 31.90 -0.49
CA LEU A 10 -11.50 31.01 0.62
C LEU A 10 -11.82 31.61 1.99
N ALA A 11 -11.51 32.88 2.20
CA ALA A 11 -11.82 33.61 3.43
C ALA A 11 -13.34 33.81 3.61
N GLY A 12 -14.08 33.99 2.51
CA GLY A 12 -15.55 34.05 2.53
C GLY A 12 -16.20 32.70 2.89
N LEU A 13 -15.66 31.58 2.40
CA LEU A 13 -16.12 30.24 2.74
C LEU A 13 -15.81 29.86 4.20
N SER A 14 -14.64 30.24 4.70
CA SER A 14 -14.26 29.98 6.09
C SER A 14 -15.14 30.75 7.08
N THR A 15 -15.42 32.03 6.82
CA THR A 15 -16.30 32.85 7.66
C THR A 15 -17.73 32.32 7.73
N VAL A 16 -18.28 31.82 6.63
CA VAL A 16 -19.63 31.19 6.61
C VAL A 16 -19.66 29.86 7.39
N ALA A 17 -18.57 29.09 7.38
CA ALA A 17 -18.49 27.86 8.17
C ALA A 17 -18.44 28.13 9.69
N PHE A 18 -17.79 29.23 10.11
CA PHE A 18 -17.73 29.60 11.53
C PHE A 18 -19.05 30.15 12.08
N THR A 19 -19.89 30.80 11.26
CA THR A 19 -21.16 31.39 11.73
C THR A 19 -22.29 30.38 11.85
N THR A 20 -22.19 29.23 11.18
CA THR A 20 -23.26 28.21 11.12
C THR A 20 -23.14 27.12 12.19
N GLY A 21 -22.12 27.17 13.06
CA GLY A 21 -21.92 26.19 14.13
C GLY A 21 -21.59 24.77 13.63
N ILE A 22 -21.36 24.60 12.32
CA ILE A 22 -20.90 23.34 11.74
C ILE A 22 -19.46 23.14 12.19
N LYS A 23 -19.25 22.23 13.15
CA LYS A 23 -17.92 21.81 13.57
C LYS A 23 -17.16 21.36 12.32
N ILE A 24 -16.15 22.12 11.91
CA ILE A 24 -15.25 21.77 10.80
C ILE A 24 -14.68 20.35 10.98
N GLY A 25 -14.52 19.91 12.24
CA GLY A 25 -14.14 18.54 12.60
C GLY A 25 -15.13 17.43 12.23
N GLU A 26 -16.42 17.72 12.02
CA GLU A 26 -17.41 16.75 11.51
C GLU A 26 -17.44 16.67 9.98
N PHE A 27 -17.16 17.78 9.28
CA PHE A 27 -17.07 17.78 7.82
C PHE A 27 -15.79 17.09 7.32
N VAL A 28 -14.72 17.11 8.13
CA VAL A 28 -13.47 16.38 7.89
C VAL A 28 -13.56 14.90 8.30
N ARG A 29 -14.55 14.50 9.12
CA ARG A 29 -14.65 13.15 9.71
C ARG A 29 -15.37 12.09 8.88
N LYS A 30 -15.80 12.38 7.64
CA LYS A 30 -16.72 11.49 6.89
C LYS A 30 -16.17 10.81 5.64
N SER A 31 -14.88 10.93 5.33
CA SER A 31 -14.20 10.03 4.40
C SER A 31 -13.01 9.41 5.10
N ASN A 32 -13.20 8.25 5.73
CA ASN A 32 -12.04 7.41 6.02
C ASN A 32 -11.37 7.13 4.68
N PRO A 33 -10.10 7.53 4.46
CA PRO A 33 -9.41 7.24 3.22
C PRO A 33 -9.42 5.72 3.04
N ALA A 34 -9.95 5.25 1.92
CA ALA A 34 -9.94 3.83 1.63
C ALA A 34 -8.55 3.46 1.13
N ASN A 35 -7.83 2.71 1.95
CA ASN A 35 -6.48 2.25 1.65
C ASN A 35 -6.53 0.75 1.51
N ILE A 36 -6.37 0.25 0.29
CA ILE A 36 -6.17 -1.18 0.04
C ILE A 36 -4.70 -1.38 -0.27
N TYR A 37 -4.08 -2.30 0.46
CA TYR A 37 -2.69 -2.68 0.24
C TYR A 37 -2.59 -4.19 0.11
N LEU A 38 -2.21 -4.67 -1.07
CA LEU A 38 -1.92 -6.06 -1.34
C LEU A 38 -0.43 -6.22 -1.63
N THR A 39 0.22 -7.15 -0.94
CA THR A 39 1.54 -7.66 -1.33
C THR A 39 1.45 -9.16 -1.52
N ALA A 40 1.89 -9.64 -2.67
CA ALA A 40 1.97 -11.05 -2.95
C ALA A 40 3.37 -11.43 -3.41
N PHE A 41 3.83 -12.57 -2.91
CA PHE A 41 5.02 -13.26 -3.36
C PHE A 41 4.53 -14.49 -4.10
N LEU A 42 4.70 -14.53 -5.41
CA LEU A 42 4.04 -15.49 -6.29
C LEU A 42 5.06 -16.39 -6.99
N PRO A 43 4.68 -17.63 -7.33
CA PRO A 43 5.47 -18.47 -8.23
C PRO A 43 5.61 -17.80 -9.60
N GLU A 44 6.57 -18.26 -10.41
CA GLU A 44 6.72 -17.82 -11.80
C GLU A 44 5.62 -18.42 -12.68
N ASN A 45 4.39 -17.93 -12.50
CA ASN A 45 3.21 -18.39 -13.22
C ASN A 45 2.20 -17.24 -13.39
N ASP A 46 1.90 -16.93 -14.65
CA ASP A 46 1.01 -15.84 -15.05
C ASP A 46 -0.41 -15.99 -14.50
N PHE A 47 -0.88 -17.22 -14.26
CA PHE A 47 -2.20 -17.47 -13.70
C PHE A 47 -2.34 -16.82 -12.32
N TYR A 48 -1.40 -17.08 -11.40
CA TYR A 48 -1.46 -16.54 -10.03
C TYR A 48 -1.32 -15.02 -10.04
N LEU A 49 -0.39 -14.48 -10.85
CA LEU A 49 -0.22 -13.04 -11.00
C LEU A 49 -1.51 -12.37 -11.47
N ASN A 50 -2.12 -12.89 -12.54
CA ASN A 50 -3.33 -12.36 -13.11
C ASN A 50 -4.50 -12.46 -12.13
N PHE A 51 -4.67 -13.61 -11.49
CA PHE A 51 -5.74 -13.83 -10.53
C PHE A 51 -5.68 -12.83 -9.38
N VAL A 52 -4.51 -12.64 -8.77
CA VAL A 52 -4.34 -11.75 -7.62
C VAL A 52 -4.58 -10.29 -7.99
N ILE A 53 -4.10 -9.84 -9.16
CA ILE A 53 -4.38 -8.50 -9.66
C ILE A 53 -5.88 -8.30 -9.89
N GLN A 54 -6.57 -9.28 -10.49
CA GLN A 54 -8.02 -9.19 -10.72
C GLN A 54 -8.78 -9.07 -9.40
N LYS A 55 -8.45 -9.87 -8.38
CA LYS A 55 -9.09 -9.79 -7.07
C LYS A 55 -8.85 -8.46 -6.36
N PHE A 56 -7.65 -7.90 -6.50
CA PHE A 56 -7.39 -6.54 -6.03
C PHE A 56 -8.30 -5.53 -6.73
N ILE A 57 -8.37 -5.57 -8.07
CA ILE A 57 -9.21 -4.65 -8.85
C ILE A 57 -10.70 -4.79 -8.48
N ASP A 58 -11.21 -6.01 -8.35
CA ASP A 58 -12.58 -6.29 -7.91
C ASP A 58 -12.87 -5.65 -6.54
N LYS A 59 -11.93 -5.78 -5.60
CA LYS A 59 -12.05 -5.17 -4.28
C LYS A 59 -12.06 -3.64 -4.37
N VAL A 60 -11.20 -3.03 -5.17
CA VAL A 60 -11.21 -1.56 -5.36
C VAL A 60 -12.52 -1.10 -5.98
N GLU A 61 -13.02 -1.77 -7.02
CA GLU A 61 -14.30 -1.40 -7.64
C GLU A 61 -15.50 -1.57 -6.70
N SER A 62 -15.44 -2.50 -5.75
CA SER A 62 -16.51 -2.68 -4.75
C SER A 62 -16.64 -1.50 -3.79
N ILE A 63 -15.56 -0.73 -3.59
CA ILE A 63 -15.52 0.43 -2.67
C ILE A 63 -15.49 1.79 -3.39
N GLU A 64 -15.13 1.83 -4.67
CA GLU A 64 -15.01 3.05 -5.45
C GLU A 64 -16.31 3.38 -6.21
N ARG A 65 -16.80 4.61 -6.06
CA ARG A 65 -17.97 5.14 -6.79
C ARG A 65 -17.56 6.02 -7.98
N ASN A 66 -16.28 6.33 -8.13
CA ASN A 66 -15.75 7.15 -9.21
C ASN A 66 -15.73 6.38 -10.54
N GLU A 67 -16.67 6.71 -11.43
CA GLU A 67 -16.82 6.09 -12.74
C GLU A 67 -15.54 6.12 -13.59
N LYS A 68 -14.70 7.17 -13.46
CA LYS A 68 -13.46 7.28 -14.23
C LYS A 68 -12.42 6.25 -13.80
N ILE A 69 -12.26 6.05 -12.49
CA ILE A 69 -11.36 5.04 -11.93
C ILE A 69 -11.85 3.64 -12.31
N THR A 70 -13.15 3.37 -12.17
CA THR A 70 -13.77 2.12 -12.61
C THR A 70 -13.59 1.88 -14.11
N GLN A 71 -13.68 2.91 -14.96
CA GLN A 71 -13.42 2.79 -16.39
C GLN A 71 -11.97 2.41 -16.69
N ASP A 72 -11.01 2.98 -15.97
CA ASP A 72 -9.60 2.63 -16.13
C ASP A 72 -9.34 1.17 -15.69
N PHE A 73 -9.95 0.71 -14.60
CA PHE A 73 -9.90 -0.71 -14.18
C PHE A 73 -10.57 -1.66 -15.17
N ARG A 74 -11.73 -1.31 -15.73
CA ARG A 74 -12.39 -2.12 -16.77
C ARG A 74 -11.48 -2.32 -17.98
N LYS A 75 -10.73 -1.31 -18.40
CA LYS A 75 -9.76 -1.46 -19.49
C LYS A 75 -8.66 -2.48 -19.14
N ILE A 76 -8.17 -2.46 -17.90
CA ILE A 76 -7.21 -3.45 -17.39
C ILE A 76 -7.79 -4.88 -17.39
N ARG A 77 -9.10 -5.04 -17.15
CA ARG A 77 -9.77 -6.35 -17.26
C ARG A 77 -9.99 -6.82 -18.70
N PHE A 78 -10.32 -5.90 -19.63
CA PHE A 78 -10.57 -6.23 -21.03
C PHE A 78 -9.30 -6.68 -21.78
N THR A 79 -8.12 -6.26 -21.32
CA THR A 79 -6.83 -6.90 -21.66
C THR A 79 -6.76 -8.27 -20.96
N LYS A 80 -7.60 -9.20 -21.44
CA LYS A 80 -8.15 -10.36 -20.72
C LYS A 80 -7.15 -11.42 -20.25
N ASN A 81 -5.88 -11.25 -20.58
CA ASN A 81 -4.73 -11.83 -19.90
C ASN A 81 -3.80 -10.65 -19.74
N LEU A 82 -3.33 -10.30 -18.53
CA LEU A 82 -2.44 -9.14 -18.33
C LEU A 82 -1.11 -9.42 -19.03
N ASN A 83 -1.10 -9.28 -20.35
CA ASN A 83 0.12 -9.30 -21.12
C ASN A 83 0.77 -7.96 -20.81
N LEU A 84 1.97 -7.98 -20.23
CA LEU A 84 2.67 -6.79 -19.72
C LEU A 84 2.95 -5.73 -20.82
N LYS A 85 2.69 -6.09 -22.08
CA LYS A 85 2.77 -5.24 -23.28
C LYS A 85 1.48 -4.45 -23.57
N ASP A 86 0.32 -4.85 -23.05
CA ASP A 86 -0.99 -4.29 -23.46
C ASP A 86 -1.40 -2.98 -22.74
N PHE A 87 -0.66 -2.60 -21.69
CA PHE A 87 -0.93 -1.40 -20.88
C PHE A 87 -0.56 -0.07 -21.56
N GLU A 88 0.10 -0.08 -22.72
CA GLU A 88 0.59 1.12 -23.40
C GLU A 88 -0.54 2.05 -23.91
N SER A 89 -1.78 1.56 -23.95
CA SER A 89 -2.95 2.29 -24.49
C SER A 89 -3.85 2.98 -23.46
N THR A 90 -3.59 2.81 -22.15
CA THR A 90 -4.42 3.40 -21.08
C THR A 90 -3.75 4.63 -20.47
N LYS A 91 -4.52 5.52 -19.80
CA LYS A 91 -3.98 6.68 -19.03
C LYS A 91 -3.10 6.26 -17.84
N VAL A 92 -2.84 4.96 -17.69
CA VAL A 92 -1.94 4.34 -16.74
C VAL A 92 -0.52 4.51 -17.26
N LYS A 93 0.34 5.15 -16.47
CA LYS A 93 1.75 5.31 -16.84
C LYS A 93 2.51 4.03 -16.47
N LYS A 94 3.41 3.61 -17.35
CA LYS A 94 4.34 2.49 -17.15
C LYS A 94 5.74 3.03 -16.90
N ILE A 95 6.38 2.59 -15.82
CA ILE A 95 7.82 2.77 -15.58
C ILE A 95 8.45 1.38 -15.60
N VAL A 96 9.52 1.22 -16.39
CA VAL A 96 10.31 0.00 -16.46
C VAL A 96 11.70 0.30 -15.94
N SER A 97 12.18 -0.50 -14.99
CA SER A 97 13.58 -0.57 -14.57
C SER A 97 14.08 -2.00 -14.75
N ASP A 98 15.39 -2.24 -14.70
CA ASP A 98 16.05 -3.53 -15.01
C ASP A 98 15.42 -4.78 -14.36
N LYS A 99 14.64 -4.65 -13.28
CA LYS A 99 13.96 -5.77 -12.61
C LYS A 99 12.51 -5.50 -12.19
N SER A 100 11.95 -4.32 -12.46
CA SER A 100 10.59 -3.99 -12.02
C SER A 100 9.77 -3.23 -13.05
N ILE A 101 8.49 -3.53 -13.10
CA ILE A 101 7.49 -2.84 -13.91
C ILE A 101 6.47 -2.23 -12.96
N ILE A 102 6.27 -0.92 -13.06
CA ILE A 102 5.32 -0.17 -12.23
C ILE A 102 4.26 0.46 -13.13
N TYR A 103 3.01 0.17 -12.83
CA TYR A 103 1.83 0.79 -13.41
C TYR A 103 1.19 1.71 -12.37
N PHE A 104 0.83 2.93 -12.76
CA PHE A 104 0.17 3.84 -11.85
C PHE A 104 -0.87 4.74 -12.52
N SER A 105 -1.96 4.97 -11.78
CA SER A 105 -2.94 6.05 -11.99
C SER A 105 -2.84 7.06 -10.84
N SER A 106 -3.76 8.01 -10.72
CA SER A 106 -3.75 8.98 -9.61
C SER A 106 -3.88 8.33 -8.24
N ASP A 107 -4.60 7.21 -8.16
CA ASP A 107 -5.08 6.63 -6.91
C ASP A 107 -4.71 5.14 -6.77
N CYS A 108 -4.05 4.55 -7.77
CA CYS A 108 -3.70 3.14 -7.81
C CYS A 108 -2.27 2.92 -8.31
N ILE A 109 -1.54 2.02 -7.67
CA ILE A 109 -0.19 1.58 -8.05
C ILE A 109 -0.20 0.05 -8.12
N ILE A 110 0.38 -0.51 -9.19
CA ILE A 110 0.66 -1.94 -9.33
C ILE A 110 2.15 -2.06 -9.69
N SER A 111 2.94 -2.65 -8.80
CA SER A 111 4.37 -2.90 -8.98
C SER A 111 4.63 -4.39 -9.07
N ILE A 112 5.36 -4.81 -10.08
CA ILE A 112 5.76 -6.20 -10.33
C ILE A 112 7.28 -6.23 -10.37
N GLN A 113 7.89 -7.11 -9.60
CA GLN A 113 9.34 -7.26 -9.50
C GLN A 113 9.73 -8.74 -9.55
N ASN A 114 10.74 -9.07 -10.36
CA ASN A 114 11.34 -10.40 -10.35
C ASN A 114 12.26 -10.58 -9.13
N LEU A 115 12.24 -11.78 -8.55
CA LEU A 115 12.96 -12.14 -7.33
C LEU A 115 14.01 -13.21 -7.62
N ASP A 116 15.20 -12.98 -7.06
CA ASP A 116 16.32 -13.94 -7.09
C ASP A 116 16.36 -14.85 -5.84
N GLY A 117 15.37 -14.72 -4.94
CA GLY A 117 15.33 -15.38 -3.62
C GLY A 117 14.72 -16.79 -3.63
N ASN A 118 14.99 -17.54 -2.55
CA ASN A 118 14.44 -18.89 -2.34
C ASN A 118 13.60 -18.94 -1.04
N PHE A 119 12.43 -18.32 -1.08
CA PHE A 119 11.45 -18.35 0.01
C PHE A 119 10.07 -18.68 -0.56
N ASN A 120 9.17 -19.15 0.29
CA ASN A 120 7.85 -19.58 -0.17
C ASN A 120 6.93 -18.40 -0.54
N SER A 121 6.05 -18.66 -1.51
CA SER A 121 4.99 -17.77 -1.92
C SER A 121 3.96 -17.55 -0.81
N ASP A 122 3.41 -16.33 -0.76
CA ASP A 122 2.37 -15.95 0.19
C ASP A 122 1.64 -14.69 -0.32
N ILE A 123 0.42 -14.44 0.19
CA ILE A 123 -0.40 -13.28 -0.17
C ILE A 123 -0.85 -12.57 1.11
N PHE A 124 -0.68 -11.25 1.10
CA PHE A 124 -0.97 -10.34 2.20
C PHE A 124 -1.89 -9.23 1.71
N LEU A 125 -2.96 -8.97 2.44
CA LEU A 125 -3.94 -7.94 2.09
C LEU A 125 -4.38 -7.16 3.32
N ARG A 126 -4.22 -5.84 3.27
CA ARG A 126 -4.81 -4.87 4.20
C ARG A 126 -5.91 -4.09 3.50
N ASP A 127 -7.01 -3.84 4.21
CA ASP A 127 -7.95 -2.78 3.87
C ASP A 127 -8.35 -2.03 5.15
N ASN A 128 -9.34 -1.13 5.07
CA ASN A 128 -9.82 -0.37 6.22
C ASN A 128 -10.54 -1.22 7.27
N GLU A 129 -11.04 -2.39 6.89
CA GLU A 129 -11.85 -3.27 7.75
C GLU A 129 -11.03 -4.44 8.28
N ASN A 130 -9.94 -4.79 7.59
CA ASN A 130 -9.20 -6.01 7.78
C ASN A 130 -7.69 -5.73 7.82
N SER A 131 -7.07 -6.26 8.87
CA SER A 131 -5.62 -6.32 8.95
C SER A 131 -5.06 -7.32 7.96
N ILE A 132 -3.76 -7.17 7.67
CA ILE A 132 -2.97 -7.99 6.75
C ILE A 132 -3.16 -9.51 6.90
N TYR A 133 -3.56 -9.98 8.09
CA TYR A 133 -3.50 -11.37 8.50
C TYR A 133 -4.78 -12.17 8.30
N HIS A 134 -5.84 -11.56 7.78
CA HIS A 134 -7.12 -12.22 7.54
C HIS A 134 -7.55 -12.23 6.05
N PRO A 135 -6.76 -12.81 5.13
CA PRO A 135 -7.20 -12.97 3.74
C PRO A 135 -8.40 -13.93 3.60
N GLU A 136 -8.76 -14.66 4.66
CA GLU A 136 -9.93 -15.54 4.74
C GLU A 136 -11.27 -14.79 4.56
N LYS A 137 -11.27 -13.46 4.72
CA LYS A 137 -12.44 -12.61 4.48
C LYS A 137 -12.59 -12.18 3.02
N ILE A 138 -11.64 -12.51 2.16
CA ILE A 138 -11.79 -12.50 0.69
C ILE A 138 -11.66 -13.95 0.24
N SER A 139 -12.81 -14.64 0.18
CA SER A 139 -12.93 -16.09 -0.06
C SER A 139 -11.99 -16.61 -1.14
N ASP A 140 -11.84 -15.87 -2.23
CA ASP A 140 -11.14 -16.33 -3.42
C ASP A 140 -9.61 -16.23 -3.31
N LEU A 141 -9.10 -15.26 -2.53
CA LEU A 141 -7.66 -15.15 -2.28
C LEU A 141 -7.18 -16.23 -1.30
N PHE A 142 -8.06 -16.73 -0.43
CA PHE A 142 -7.72 -17.79 0.51
C PHE A 142 -7.30 -19.08 -0.20
N PHE A 143 -8.07 -19.53 -1.19
CA PHE A 143 -7.78 -20.77 -1.93
C PHE A 143 -6.43 -20.69 -2.65
N ILE A 144 -6.20 -19.62 -3.41
CA ILE A 144 -4.92 -19.42 -4.11
C ILE A 144 -3.76 -19.29 -3.13
N ARG A 145 -3.96 -18.57 -2.02
CA ARG A 145 -2.93 -18.44 -0.99
C ARG A 145 -2.53 -19.81 -0.43
N ASP A 146 -3.50 -20.68 -0.14
CA ASP A 146 -3.22 -22.02 0.38
C ASP A 146 -2.47 -22.89 -0.64
N GLU A 147 -2.88 -22.83 -1.90
CA GLU A 147 -2.27 -23.56 -3.01
C GLU A 147 -0.78 -23.18 -3.25
N ILE A 148 -0.44 -21.89 -3.14
CA ILE A 148 0.92 -21.42 -3.43
C ILE A 148 1.86 -21.44 -2.24
N ARG A 149 1.38 -21.60 -1.00
CA ARG A 149 2.17 -21.45 0.24
C ARG A 149 3.41 -22.33 0.37
N ASN A 150 3.49 -23.42 -0.39
CA ASN A 150 4.64 -24.34 -0.42
C ASN A 150 5.48 -24.21 -1.69
N GLN A 151 5.14 -23.31 -2.60
CA GLN A 151 5.85 -23.05 -3.84
C GLN A 151 6.88 -21.92 -3.66
N PRO A 152 8.01 -21.93 -4.39
CA PRO A 152 9.00 -20.85 -4.30
C PRO A 152 8.51 -19.56 -4.97
N ALA A 153 8.69 -18.44 -4.29
CA ALA A 153 8.37 -17.12 -4.81
C ALA A 153 9.44 -16.64 -5.80
N ARG A 154 9.00 -16.26 -6.98
CA ARG A 154 9.83 -15.69 -8.06
C ARG A 154 9.37 -14.29 -8.47
N ILE A 155 8.16 -13.89 -8.09
CA ILE A 155 7.57 -12.59 -8.41
C ILE A 155 7.12 -11.92 -7.11
N LYS A 156 7.43 -10.64 -6.95
CA LYS A 156 6.83 -9.76 -5.95
C LYS A 156 5.83 -8.85 -6.64
N LEU A 157 4.58 -8.95 -6.24
CA LEU A 157 3.49 -8.07 -6.64
C LEU A 157 3.13 -7.15 -5.47
N ILE A 158 3.05 -5.86 -5.73
CA ILE A 158 2.49 -4.88 -4.81
C ILE A 158 1.34 -4.19 -5.54
N CYS A 159 0.14 -4.20 -4.95
CA CYS A 159 -1.00 -3.42 -5.42
C CYS A 159 -1.45 -2.48 -4.31
N GLU A 160 -1.50 -1.19 -4.60
CA GLU A 160 -1.88 -0.15 -3.65
C GLU A 160 -3.00 0.65 -4.26
N TYR A 161 -4.09 0.85 -3.52
CA TYR A 161 -5.12 1.81 -3.86
C TYR A 161 -5.30 2.75 -2.68
N ARG A 162 -5.27 4.04 -2.98
CA ARG A 162 -5.40 5.12 -2.01
C ARG A 162 -6.39 6.13 -2.55
N LYS A 163 -7.45 6.36 -1.80
CA LYS A 163 -8.34 7.49 -2.05
C LYS A 163 -7.76 8.75 -1.40
N ASP A 164 -7.04 9.55 -2.18
CA ASP A 164 -6.46 10.80 -1.70
C ASP A 164 -7.53 11.86 -1.42
N ASN A 165 -7.38 12.55 -0.29
CA ASN A 165 -7.94 13.88 -0.13
C ASN A 165 -6.93 14.89 -0.69
N PHE A 166 -7.25 15.52 -1.83
CA PHE A 166 -6.41 16.48 -2.58
C PHE A 166 -5.71 17.55 -1.72
N LEU A 167 -6.25 17.86 -0.54
CA LEU A 167 -5.73 18.85 0.41
C LEU A 167 -4.37 18.47 1.02
N ASN A 168 -4.03 17.18 1.13
CA ASN A 168 -2.79 16.73 1.79
C ASN A 168 -1.53 16.98 0.95
N LYS A 169 -1.66 17.30 -0.34
CA LYS A 169 -0.52 17.43 -1.27
C LYS A 169 0.20 18.79 -1.21
N LEU A 170 -0.33 19.74 -0.44
CA LEU A 170 0.09 21.15 -0.43
C LEU A 170 1.02 21.52 0.72
N ILE A 171 1.32 20.58 1.63
CA ILE A 171 2.13 20.83 2.82
C ILE A 171 3.38 19.94 2.71
N PRO A 172 4.61 20.49 2.85
CA PRO A 172 5.79 19.65 3.05
C PRO A 172 5.64 18.94 4.39
N GLU A 173 5.27 17.67 4.34
CA GLU A 173 4.95 16.89 5.52
C GLU A 173 6.20 16.21 6.06
N GLU A 174 6.48 16.45 7.35
CA GLU A 174 7.38 15.60 8.11
C GLU A 174 6.86 14.16 8.05
N LYS A 175 7.75 13.19 7.85
CA LYS A 175 7.39 11.77 7.76
C LYS A 175 7.72 11.06 9.07
N ASN A 176 6.80 10.21 9.51
CA ASN A 176 6.99 9.29 10.62
C ASN A 176 6.93 7.85 10.15
N VAL A 177 7.78 7.03 10.75
CA VAL A 177 7.72 5.57 10.69
C VAL A 177 6.77 5.09 11.76
N ILE A 178 5.71 4.40 11.34
CA ILE A 178 4.72 3.80 12.23
C ILE A 178 4.95 2.29 12.22
N VAL A 179 5.13 1.70 13.41
CA VAL A 179 5.13 0.25 13.58
C VAL A 179 3.85 -0.16 14.27
N GLU A 180 3.14 -1.09 13.63
CA GLU A 180 1.86 -1.61 14.06
C GLU A 180 1.99 -3.12 14.30
N VAL A 181 1.54 -3.60 15.45
CA VAL A 181 1.48 -5.02 15.80
C VAL A 181 0.05 -5.34 16.20
N GLU A 182 -0.57 -6.33 15.57
CA GLU A 182 -1.97 -6.72 15.84
C GLU A 182 -2.98 -5.56 15.82
N ASN A 183 -2.75 -4.56 14.96
CA ASN A 183 -3.55 -3.33 14.81
C ASN A 183 -3.33 -2.26 15.88
N GLU A 184 -2.35 -2.43 16.75
CA GLU A 184 -1.95 -1.41 17.72
C GLU A 184 -0.64 -0.74 17.27
N ILE A 185 -0.61 0.59 17.29
CA ILE A 185 0.62 1.34 17.02
C ILE A 185 1.53 1.19 18.25
N VAL A 186 2.61 0.44 18.09
CA VAL A 186 3.58 0.18 19.16
C VAL A 186 4.78 1.10 19.11
N GLU A 187 5.09 1.66 17.93
CA GLU A 187 6.18 2.64 17.76
C GLU A 187 5.80 3.73 16.76
N LYS A 188 6.26 4.95 17.04
CA LYS A 188 6.21 6.11 16.13
C LYS A 188 7.57 6.81 16.15
N LEU A 189 8.33 6.74 15.05
CA LEU A 189 9.70 7.26 14.96
C LEU A 189 9.83 8.29 13.84
N PRO A 190 10.45 9.46 14.06
CA PRO A 190 10.66 10.45 13.01
C PRO A 190 11.66 9.96 11.95
N MET A 191 11.27 10.02 10.68
CA MET A 191 12.04 9.47 9.56
C MET A 191 13.30 10.26 9.21
N ASN A 192 13.38 11.52 9.67
CA ASN A 192 14.54 12.40 9.49
C ASN A 192 15.71 12.07 10.44
N LYS A 193 15.52 11.15 11.39
CA LYS A 193 16.58 10.67 12.29
C LYS A 193 17.01 9.26 11.89
N ASN A 194 18.28 8.95 12.15
CA ASN A 194 18.81 7.62 11.95
C ASN A 194 18.62 6.76 13.20
N TYR A 195 18.14 5.53 13.02
CA TYR A 195 17.98 4.54 14.06
C TYR A 195 18.61 3.23 13.60
N LYS A 196 19.44 2.63 14.46
CA LYS A 196 20.07 1.33 14.19
C LYS A 196 19.46 0.27 15.10
N ASN A 197 19.16 -0.90 14.54
CA ASN A 197 18.71 -2.09 15.28
C ASN A 197 17.46 -1.88 16.16
N VAL A 198 16.47 -1.11 15.70
CA VAL A 198 15.18 -0.99 16.39
C VAL A 198 14.55 -2.37 16.45
N SER A 199 14.28 -2.88 17.65
CA SER A 199 13.78 -4.24 17.86
C SER A 199 12.36 -4.18 18.41
N VAL A 200 11.42 -4.76 17.68
CA VAL A 200 10.01 -4.80 18.06
C VAL A 200 9.58 -6.25 18.25
N ALA A 201 8.84 -6.50 19.33
CA ALA A 201 8.21 -7.80 19.58
C ALA A 201 6.92 -7.89 18.76
N GLY A 202 6.85 -8.88 17.87
CA GLY A 202 5.62 -9.26 17.19
C GLY A 202 5.04 -10.55 17.76
N ALA A 203 3.92 -11.00 17.19
CA ALA A 203 3.14 -12.13 17.71
C ALA A 203 3.93 -13.44 17.84
N ASN A 204 4.79 -13.78 16.86
CA ASN A 204 5.53 -15.04 16.83
C ASN A 204 7.05 -14.85 17.03
N GLY A 205 7.47 -13.67 17.47
CA GLY A 205 8.87 -13.36 17.73
C GLY A 205 9.26 -11.93 17.34
N LYS A 206 10.58 -11.66 17.35
CA LYS A 206 11.13 -10.32 17.14
C LYS A 206 11.33 -9.99 15.66
N VAL A 207 11.17 -8.70 15.33
CA VAL A 207 11.59 -8.08 14.06
C VAL A 207 12.55 -6.94 14.40
N GLN A 208 13.65 -6.82 13.66
CA GLN A 208 14.62 -5.74 13.83
C GLN A 208 14.78 -4.97 12.52
N PHE A 209 14.75 -3.64 12.60
CA PHE A 209 14.89 -2.77 11.45
C PHE A 209 15.81 -1.56 11.74
N SER A 210 16.27 -0.91 10.68
CA SER A 210 16.94 0.38 10.74
C SER A 210 16.19 1.44 9.95
N ILE A 211 16.46 2.69 10.31
CA ILE A 211 16.11 3.88 9.55
C ILE A 211 17.43 4.58 9.28
N GLU A 212 17.89 4.59 8.04
CA GLU A 212 19.16 5.21 7.64
C GLU A 212 18.96 5.97 6.33
N ASN A 213 19.40 7.24 6.28
CA ASN A 213 19.26 8.09 5.09
C ASN A 213 17.79 8.18 4.60
N GLN A 214 16.85 8.31 5.53
CA GLN A 214 15.40 8.30 5.25
C GLN A 214 14.92 7.02 4.54
N ARG A 215 15.59 5.88 4.77
CA ARG A 215 15.18 4.58 4.27
C ARG A 215 15.02 3.61 5.42
N ILE A 216 13.93 2.86 5.40
CA ILE A 216 13.63 1.84 6.40
C ILE A 216 13.99 0.48 5.83
N SER A 217 14.83 -0.30 6.52
CA SER A 217 15.18 -1.66 6.11
C SER A 217 15.00 -2.62 7.27
N VAL A 218 14.37 -3.77 7.04
CA VAL A 218 14.36 -4.85 8.05
C VAL A 218 15.66 -5.61 7.96
N ILE A 219 16.40 -5.63 9.07
CA ILE A 219 17.73 -6.25 9.17
C ILE A 219 17.59 -7.71 9.61
N ASN A 220 16.62 -7.99 10.48
CA ASN A 220 16.42 -9.34 11.00
C ASN A 220 14.94 -9.57 11.31
N SER A 221 14.53 -10.83 11.26
CA SER A 221 13.20 -11.26 11.66
C SER A 221 13.30 -12.69 12.15
N SER A 222 12.56 -13.02 13.20
CA SER A 222 12.43 -14.37 13.73
C SER A 222 11.64 -15.31 12.82
N CYS A 223 10.75 -14.78 11.96
CA CYS A 223 9.84 -15.61 11.18
C CYS A 223 10.56 -16.51 10.16
N ARG A 224 9.97 -17.66 9.82
CA ARG A 224 10.58 -18.62 8.87
C ARG A 224 10.79 -18.03 7.47
N ASN A 225 9.80 -17.29 6.96
CA ASN A 225 9.78 -16.87 5.56
C ASN A 225 10.70 -15.67 5.27
N LYS A 226 11.12 -14.91 6.28
CA LYS A 226 11.99 -13.72 6.17
C LYS A 226 11.57 -12.68 5.12
N LEU A 227 10.31 -12.68 4.67
CA LEU A 227 9.81 -11.84 3.58
C LEU A 227 10.03 -10.34 3.82
N CYS A 228 9.87 -9.90 5.07
CA CYS A 228 10.10 -8.52 5.46
C CYS A 228 11.56 -8.06 5.25
N ILE A 229 12.54 -8.96 5.39
CA ILE A 229 13.95 -8.68 5.08
C ILE A 229 14.13 -8.52 3.57
N HIS A 230 13.50 -9.41 2.79
CA HIS A 230 13.58 -9.41 1.32
C HIS A 230 12.77 -8.30 0.64
N SER A 231 11.88 -7.61 1.36
CA SER A 231 11.11 -6.49 0.82
C SER A 231 11.97 -5.33 0.33
N GLY A 232 13.22 -5.22 0.80
CA GLY A 232 14.12 -4.11 0.50
C GLY A 232 13.75 -2.82 1.25
N PRO A 233 14.55 -1.75 1.07
CA PRO A 233 14.31 -0.49 1.75
C PRO A 233 13.05 0.23 1.25
N ILE A 234 12.34 0.91 2.15
CA ILE A 234 11.21 1.81 1.83
C ILE A 234 11.50 3.26 2.26
N GLU A 235 11.03 4.24 1.51
CA GLU A 235 11.28 5.69 1.71
C GLU A 235 10.07 6.61 1.48
N ASN A 236 8.96 6.07 0.95
CA ASN A 236 7.77 6.82 0.55
C ASN A 236 6.53 6.42 1.36
N ILE A 237 5.61 7.36 1.58
CA ILE A 237 4.38 7.22 2.41
C ILE A 237 3.48 6.04 2.00
N ASN A 238 3.52 5.62 0.73
CA ASN A 238 2.68 4.53 0.26
C ASN A 238 3.34 3.15 0.44
N GLN A 239 4.64 3.12 0.72
CA GLN A 239 5.38 1.90 0.91
C GLN A 239 5.23 1.40 2.35
N ASN A 240 5.21 0.08 2.50
CA ASN A 240 5.25 -0.56 3.79
C ASN A 240 6.08 -1.85 3.73
N ILE A 241 6.47 -2.33 4.90
CA ILE A 241 7.12 -3.62 5.10
C ILE A 241 6.24 -4.43 6.03
N VAL A 242 5.98 -5.67 5.64
CA VAL A 242 5.02 -6.54 6.30
C VAL A 242 5.72 -7.80 6.78
N CYS A 243 5.60 -8.13 8.06
CA CYS A 243 6.08 -9.38 8.63
C CYS A 243 4.92 -10.21 9.15
N ALA A 244 4.43 -11.10 8.31
CA ALA A 244 3.15 -11.70 8.59
C ALA A 244 3.07 -12.68 9.75
N PRO A 245 4.03 -13.60 9.92
CA PRO A 245 4.03 -14.46 11.09
C PRO A 245 4.14 -13.66 12.40
N ASN A 246 4.80 -12.50 12.38
CA ASN A 246 4.94 -11.63 13.55
C ASN A 246 3.80 -10.62 13.71
N LYS A 247 2.77 -10.70 12.87
CA LYS A 247 1.64 -9.77 12.79
C LYS A 247 2.04 -8.29 12.82
N LEU A 248 3.16 -7.95 12.17
CA LEU A 248 3.81 -6.64 12.26
C LEU A 248 3.82 -5.92 10.91
N ILE A 249 3.56 -4.61 10.94
CA ILE A 249 3.60 -3.72 9.77
C ILE A 249 4.50 -2.54 10.11
N ILE A 250 5.38 -2.16 9.20
CA ILE A 250 6.15 -0.93 9.24
C ILE A 250 5.71 -0.08 8.05
N ARG A 251 5.21 1.13 8.30
CA ARG A 251 4.71 2.03 7.25
C ARG A 251 5.20 3.45 7.49
N ILE A 252 5.13 4.26 6.43
CA ILE A 252 5.51 5.67 6.48
C ILE A 252 4.23 6.49 6.42
N ASP A 253 4.01 7.34 7.40
CA ASP A 253 2.88 8.28 7.43
C ASP A 253 3.39 9.72 7.49
N ASN A 254 2.51 10.64 7.16
CA ASN A 254 2.68 12.04 7.49
C ASN A 254 2.63 12.23 9.01
N ALA A 255 3.36 13.24 9.51
CA ALA A 255 3.58 13.41 10.93
C ALA A 255 2.33 13.78 11.73
#